data_AF-A0AAN6SQ74-F1
#
_entry.id   AF-A0AAN6SQ74-F1
#
_cell.length_a   1.000
_cell.length_b   1.000
_cell.length_c   1.000
_cell.angle_alpha   90.00
_cell.angle_beta   90.00
_cell.angle_gamma   90.00
#
_symmetry.space_group_name_H-M   'P 1'
#
loop_
_entity.id
_entity.type
_entity.pdbx_description
1 polymer ?
#
loop_
_entity_poly.entity_id
_entity_poly.type
_entity_poly.pdbx_seq_one_letter_code
_entity_poly.pdbx_strand_id
1 'polypeptide(L)'
;MPAAESGSSAPPSTMLGAVSPEPTARRAADPAADPGSGSDAEPSPPRKKPEPKLCGLCGTQPGKYKCPRCSMPYCSVACSKQHKENHPPDPPKPEPSPTPNNIAQPDPTQDDPYSILLEHRDTFQHLFAKYPSLTAELTRIQATTLPPSETASGIAGLGGGAANTANTGRNRQQQQASWQPREPANTGRNRQQPWTRDVGLRRGAEALRKARTDPSDTGDGVREFCELVKFLLNKKREGIERVREEVVAEETRYIERLMREEEG
;
A
#
# COMPACT_ATOMS: atom_id res chain seq x y z
N MET A 1 -11.36 41.44 -67.08
CA MET A 1 -12.31 40.47 -66.47
C MET A 1 -12.59 40.96 -65.05
N PRO A 2 -13.84 41.36 -64.73
CA PRO A 2 -14.21 42.10 -63.50
C PRO A 2 -14.81 41.23 -62.37
N ALA A 3 -15.18 41.89 -61.26
CA ALA A 3 -15.97 41.49 -60.07
C ALA A 3 -15.18 40.93 -58.86
N ALA A 4 -15.41 41.25 -57.59
CA ALA A 4 -16.23 42.22 -56.81
C ALA A 4 -15.66 42.15 -55.36
N GLU A 5 -15.41 43.24 -54.61
CA GLU A 5 -16.29 43.85 -53.57
C GLU A 5 -16.96 42.80 -52.64
N SER A 6 -16.91 42.77 -51.30
CA SER A 6 -16.92 43.77 -50.21
C SER A 6 -16.53 43.01 -48.90
N GLY A 7 -15.92 43.54 -47.84
CA GLY A 7 -16.25 44.73 -47.06
C GLY A 7 -17.23 44.39 -45.91
N SER A 8 -16.76 44.24 -44.66
CA SER A 8 -17.60 44.51 -43.48
C SER A 8 -16.77 44.81 -42.23
N SER A 9 -17.12 45.94 -41.62
CA SER A 9 -16.48 46.67 -40.54
C SER A 9 -17.21 46.44 -39.22
N ALA A 10 -16.48 46.47 -38.11
CA ALA A 10 -17.02 46.57 -36.75
C ALA A 10 -17.79 47.89 -36.54
N PRO A 11 -18.65 47.94 -35.50
CA PRO A 11 -18.42 48.94 -34.45
C PRO A 11 -18.68 48.42 -33.01
N PRO A 12 -18.23 49.17 -31.97
CA PRO A 12 -18.40 48.81 -30.55
C PRO A 12 -19.61 49.50 -29.90
N SER A 13 -20.12 48.97 -28.80
CA SER A 13 -21.04 49.70 -27.90
C SER A 13 -20.98 49.23 -26.45
N THR A 14 -21.08 50.25 -25.60
CA THR A 14 -20.85 50.38 -24.16
C THR A 14 -22.09 50.04 -23.34
N MET A 15 -21.90 49.67 -22.05
CA MET A 15 -22.53 50.27 -20.84
C MET A 15 -22.74 49.26 -19.69
N LEU A 16 -22.06 49.56 -18.57
CA LEU A 16 -22.51 49.62 -17.16
C LEU A 16 -23.46 48.55 -16.59
N GLY A 17 -23.07 47.99 -15.44
CA GLY A 17 -24.00 47.29 -14.54
C GLY A 17 -23.32 46.61 -13.36
N ALA A 18 -23.10 47.36 -12.28
CA ALA A 18 -22.64 46.87 -10.98
C ALA A 18 -23.72 46.05 -10.27
N VAL A 19 -23.35 44.92 -9.65
CA VAL A 19 -23.94 44.47 -8.38
C VAL A 19 -23.04 43.41 -7.75
N SER A 20 -22.49 43.76 -6.60
CA SER A 20 -21.90 42.85 -5.61
C SER A 20 -23.04 42.25 -4.79
N PRO A 21 -22.91 41.02 -4.26
CA PRO A 21 -22.90 41.00 -2.79
C PRO A 21 -21.90 40.01 -2.17
N GLU A 22 -21.37 40.48 -1.05
CA GLU A 22 -20.70 39.76 0.02
C GLU A 22 -21.46 38.51 0.48
N PRO A 23 -20.77 37.55 1.12
CA PRO A 23 -21.28 37.15 2.44
C PRO A 23 -20.20 37.14 3.51
N THR A 24 -20.37 38.05 4.48
CA THR A 24 -19.74 38.04 5.79
C THR A 24 -20.15 36.80 6.59
N ALA A 25 -19.18 36.26 7.33
CA ALA A 25 -19.31 35.16 8.26
C ALA A 25 -20.41 35.33 9.32
N ARG A 26 -21.09 34.24 9.68
CA ARG A 26 -21.74 34.08 10.98
C ARG A 26 -21.44 32.72 11.59
N ARG A 27 -20.76 32.77 12.74
CA ARG A 27 -20.57 31.70 13.72
C ARG A 27 -21.94 31.23 14.22
N ALA A 28 -22.12 29.92 14.36
CA ALA A 28 -23.12 29.33 15.25
C ALA A 28 -22.36 28.60 16.37
N ALA A 29 -22.54 29.11 17.58
CA ALA A 29 -22.17 28.45 18.83
C ALA A 29 -23.47 27.93 19.46
N ASP A 30 -23.37 26.80 20.15
CA ASP A 30 -24.35 26.23 21.07
C ASP A 30 -24.87 27.24 22.12
N PRO A 31 -26.04 26.99 22.74
CA PRO A 31 -26.00 26.33 24.06
C PRO A 31 -27.17 25.38 24.41
N ALA A 32 -26.83 24.33 25.18
CA ALA A 32 -27.41 23.81 26.45
C ALA A 32 -28.83 24.28 26.88
N ALA A 33 -29.67 23.55 27.62
CA ALA A 33 -29.72 22.25 28.30
C ALA A 33 -31.13 22.19 28.97
N ASP A 34 -31.68 21.01 29.23
CA ASP A 34 -32.78 20.83 30.21
C ASP A 34 -32.46 19.63 31.12
N PRO A 35 -32.53 19.80 32.47
CA PRO A 35 -32.26 18.73 33.43
C PRO A 35 -33.53 18.26 34.18
N GLY A 36 -33.67 16.94 34.31
CA GLY A 36 -34.53 16.29 35.32
C GLY A 36 -34.13 14.81 35.43
N SER A 37 -33.32 14.41 36.41
CA SER A 37 -33.64 14.08 37.80
C SER A 37 -34.61 12.88 37.93
N GLY A 38 -34.04 11.72 38.24
CA GLY A 38 -34.73 10.48 38.56
C GLY A 38 -33.72 9.46 39.04
N SER A 39 -33.38 9.56 40.33
CA SER A 39 -32.51 8.68 41.09
C SER A 39 -33.21 7.36 41.42
N ASP A 40 -32.67 6.24 40.95
CA ASP A 40 -32.82 4.95 41.60
C ASP A 40 -31.47 4.25 41.64
N ALA A 41 -30.96 4.12 42.86
CA ALA A 41 -29.80 3.34 43.22
C ALA A 41 -30.25 1.88 43.41
N GLU A 42 -29.84 0.99 42.50
CA GLU A 42 -29.81 -0.45 42.73
C GLU A 42 -28.53 -1.05 42.12
N PRO A 43 -27.99 -2.13 42.72
CA PRO A 43 -26.56 -2.33 42.82
C PRO A 43 -25.97 -2.96 41.55
N SER A 44 -24.71 -2.63 41.32
CA SER A 44 -23.85 -3.26 40.32
C SER A 44 -23.96 -4.80 40.36
N PRO A 45 -24.28 -5.48 39.25
CA PRO A 45 -24.24 -6.93 39.24
C PRO A 45 -22.78 -7.40 39.29
N PRO A 46 -22.39 -8.27 40.23
CA PRO A 46 -21.05 -8.85 40.25
C PRO A 46 -20.87 -9.66 38.97
N ARG A 47 -19.80 -9.36 38.23
CA ARG A 47 -19.36 -10.14 37.06
C ARG A 47 -19.24 -11.60 37.49
N LYS A 48 -20.21 -12.44 37.09
CA LYS A 48 -20.16 -13.88 37.33
C LYS A 48 -18.92 -14.40 36.62
N LYS A 49 -17.93 -14.87 37.41
CA LYS A 49 -16.78 -15.62 36.87
C LYS A 49 -17.37 -16.84 36.14
N PRO A 50 -16.97 -17.13 34.89
CA PRO A 50 -17.48 -18.30 34.18
C PRO A 50 -17.13 -19.55 34.98
N GLU A 51 -18.12 -20.44 35.18
CA GLU A 51 -17.94 -21.69 35.89
C GLU A 51 -16.76 -22.48 35.30
N PRO A 52 -15.89 -23.06 36.15
CA PRO A 52 -14.73 -23.76 35.67
C PRO A 52 -15.15 -25.03 34.94
N LYS A 53 -14.87 -25.10 33.64
CA LYS A 53 -15.09 -26.31 32.83
C LYS A 53 -14.38 -27.50 33.51
N LEU A 54 -15.14 -28.55 33.78
CA LEU A 54 -14.64 -29.77 34.45
C LEU A 54 -13.55 -30.43 33.61
N CYS A 55 -12.66 -31.16 34.29
CA CYS A 55 -11.60 -31.92 33.63
C CYS A 55 -12.20 -32.91 32.63
N GLY A 56 -11.79 -32.83 31.36
CA GLY A 56 -12.29 -33.69 30.28
C GLY A 56 -11.87 -35.16 30.36
N LEU A 57 -11.26 -35.60 31.47
CA LEU A 57 -10.73 -36.97 31.63
C LEU A 57 -11.36 -37.67 32.82
N CYS A 58 -11.45 -36.98 33.97
CA CYS A 58 -12.08 -37.54 35.16
C CYS A 58 -13.45 -36.94 35.45
N GLY A 59 -13.83 -35.82 34.82
CA GLY A 59 -15.12 -35.13 35.02
C GLY A 59 -15.39 -34.62 36.44
N THR A 60 -14.51 -34.89 37.40
CA THR A 60 -14.81 -34.75 38.84
C THR A 60 -14.31 -33.43 39.42
N GLN A 61 -13.22 -32.89 38.86
CA GLN A 61 -12.56 -31.69 39.37
C GLN A 61 -12.50 -30.62 38.29
N PRO A 62 -12.56 -29.33 38.65
CA PRO A 62 -12.40 -28.23 37.69
C PRO A 62 -11.06 -28.32 36.99
N GLY A 63 -11.03 -28.08 35.68
CA GLY A 63 -9.80 -28.15 34.89
C GLY A 63 -8.89 -26.96 35.18
N LYS A 64 -7.92 -27.15 36.08
CA LYS A 64 -6.92 -26.15 36.47
C LYS A 64 -5.97 -25.76 35.33
N TYR A 65 -5.71 -26.67 34.39
CA TYR A 65 -4.76 -26.48 33.30
C TYR A 65 -5.36 -26.88 31.95
N LYS A 66 -4.76 -26.44 30.84
CA LYS A 66 -5.23 -26.73 29.46
C LYS A 66 -4.14 -27.40 28.65
N CYS A 67 -4.52 -28.31 27.75
CA CYS A 67 -3.57 -28.97 26.85
C CYS A 67 -3.13 -28.04 25.70
N PRO A 68 -1.83 -27.89 25.38
CA PRO A 68 -1.39 -27.06 24.26
C PRO A 68 -1.72 -27.65 22.88
N ARG A 69 -2.14 -28.91 22.81
CA ARG A 69 -2.40 -29.62 21.54
C ARG A 69 -3.87 -29.62 21.12
N CYS A 70 -4.80 -29.66 22.06
CA CYS A 70 -6.25 -29.68 21.78
C CYS A 70 -7.07 -28.74 22.68
N SER A 71 -6.42 -27.93 23.53
CA SER A 71 -7.07 -26.98 24.46
C SER A 71 -8.07 -27.59 25.47
N MET A 72 -8.10 -28.91 25.63
CA MET A 72 -8.97 -29.60 26.58
C MET A 72 -8.52 -29.32 28.05
N PRO A 73 -9.46 -28.97 28.96
CA PRO A 73 -9.14 -28.68 30.35
C PRO A 73 -8.89 -29.96 31.17
N TYR A 74 -7.86 -29.96 32.04
CA TYR A 74 -7.52 -31.06 32.94
C TYR A 74 -7.19 -30.59 34.36
N CYS A 75 -7.43 -31.43 35.37
CA CYS A 75 -7.28 -31.03 36.77
C CYS A 75 -5.87 -31.27 37.35
N SER A 76 -5.15 -32.30 36.89
CA SER A 76 -3.85 -32.69 37.47
C SER A 76 -2.93 -33.38 36.45
N VAL A 77 -1.66 -33.55 36.84
CA VAL A 77 -0.63 -34.20 36.01
C VAL A 77 -0.97 -35.66 35.69
N ALA A 78 -1.71 -36.37 36.57
CA ALA A 78 -2.19 -37.73 36.29
C ALA A 78 -3.18 -37.75 35.10
N CYS A 79 -4.10 -36.79 35.09
CA CYS A 79 -4.98 -36.55 33.95
C CYS A 79 -4.18 -36.11 32.71
N SER A 80 -3.18 -35.24 32.85
CA SER A 80 -2.32 -34.84 31.72
C SER A 80 -1.60 -36.03 31.06
N LYS A 81 -1.10 -36.99 31.85
CA LYS A 81 -0.48 -38.20 31.33
C LYS A 81 -1.49 -39.05 30.57
N GLN A 82 -2.64 -39.38 31.17
CA GLN A 82 -3.71 -40.13 30.50
C GLN A 82 -4.18 -39.47 29.21
N HIS A 83 -4.23 -38.14 29.19
CA HIS A 83 -4.63 -37.36 28.01
C HIS A 83 -3.60 -37.38 26.88
N LYS A 84 -2.30 -37.43 27.21
CA LYS A 84 -1.22 -37.53 26.22
C LYS A 84 -1.18 -38.91 25.58
N GLU A 85 -1.37 -39.96 26.38
CA GLU A 85 -1.37 -41.35 25.91
C GLU A 85 -2.58 -41.66 25.01
N ASN A 86 -3.74 -41.05 25.29
CA ASN A 86 -4.97 -41.26 24.52
C ASN A 86 -5.35 -40.03 23.67
N HIS A 87 -4.37 -39.18 23.35
CA HIS A 87 -4.62 -38.06 22.45
C HIS A 87 -4.96 -38.63 21.06
N PRO A 88 -6.03 -38.15 20.40
CA PRO A 88 -6.26 -38.54 19.01
C PRO A 88 -4.98 -38.28 18.22
N PRO A 89 -4.52 -39.22 17.38
CA PRO A 89 -3.32 -39.01 16.57
C PRO A 89 -3.41 -37.66 15.86
N ASP A 90 -2.29 -36.94 15.83
CA ASP A 90 -2.13 -35.73 15.03
C ASP A 90 -2.77 -35.97 13.65
N PRO A 91 -3.60 -35.07 13.09
CA PRO A 91 -3.85 -35.14 11.65
C PRO A 91 -2.48 -35.23 10.97
N PRO A 92 -2.24 -36.24 10.14
CA PRO A 92 -0.91 -36.46 9.59
C PRO A 92 -0.44 -35.17 8.94
N LYS A 93 0.75 -34.73 9.34
CA LYS A 93 1.58 -33.82 8.55
C LYS A 93 1.54 -34.34 7.10
N PRO A 94 1.19 -33.51 6.10
CA PRO A 94 1.04 -33.99 4.73
C PRO A 94 2.41 -34.41 4.19
N GLU A 95 2.74 -35.70 4.34
CA GLU A 95 3.67 -36.40 3.48
C GLU A 95 2.90 -36.94 2.27
N PRO A 96 3.40 -36.71 1.05
CA PRO A 96 2.69 -37.01 -0.19
C PRO A 96 2.62 -38.53 -0.41
N SER A 97 1.43 -39.11 -0.25
CA SER A 97 1.15 -40.46 -0.74
C SER A 97 0.81 -40.41 -2.24
N PRO A 98 1.34 -41.33 -3.07
CA PRO A 98 1.04 -41.38 -4.49
C PRO A 98 -0.33 -42.05 -4.71
N THR A 99 -1.32 -41.26 -5.10
CA THR A 99 -2.58 -41.79 -5.64
C THR A 99 -2.54 -41.86 -7.17
N PRO A 100 -3.12 -42.92 -7.78
CA PRO A 100 -3.08 -43.17 -9.20
C PRO A 100 -4.04 -42.25 -9.96
N ASN A 101 -3.50 -41.65 -11.02
CA ASN A 101 -4.13 -41.16 -12.24
C ASN A 101 -5.42 -40.31 -12.17
N ASN A 102 -5.23 -39.09 -12.67
CA ASN A 102 -6.18 -38.28 -13.45
C ASN A 102 -7.21 -37.45 -12.67
N ILE A 103 -6.69 -36.45 -11.96
CA ILE A 103 -7.26 -35.09 -12.01
C ILE A 103 -6.08 -34.18 -12.30
N ALA A 104 -6.18 -33.39 -13.38
CA ALA A 104 -5.19 -32.39 -13.73
C ALA A 104 -4.91 -31.48 -12.52
N GLN A 105 -3.66 -31.41 -12.08
CA GLN A 105 -3.25 -30.42 -11.09
C GLN A 105 -3.59 -29.03 -11.63
N PRO A 106 -4.25 -28.13 -10.87
CA PRO A 106 -4.24 -26.72 -11.22
C PRO A 106 -2.79 -26.26 -11.17
N ASP A 107 -2.30 -25.79 -12.30
CA ASP A 107 -0.96 -25.25 -12.45
C ASP A 107 -0.76 -24.12 -11.42
N PRO A 108 0.24 -24.17 -10.52
CA PRO A 108 0.45 -23.18 -9.45
C PRO A 108 0.84 -21.78 -9.97
N THR A 109 0.74 -21.54 -11.28
CA THR A 109 1.06 -20.29 -11.95
C THR A 109 -0.15 -19.42 -12.32
N GLN A 110 -1.39 -19.92 -12.18
CA GLN A 110 -2.58 -19.18 -12.66
C GLN A 110 -2.97 -17.96 -11.81
N ASP A 111 -2.69 -17.96 -10.51
CA ASP A 111 -3.15 -16.90 -9.59
C ASP A 111 -2.23 -15.69 -9.42
N ASP A 112 -1.03 -15.68 -10.01
CA ASP A 112 -0.14 -14.50 -9.87
C ASP A 112 -0.70 -13.30 -10.66
N PRO A 113 -1.11 -12.19 -10.04
CA PRO A 113 -1.66 -11.02 -10.75
C PRO A 113 -0.71 -10.43 -11.80
N TYR A 114 0.60 -10.72 -11.71
CA TYR A 114 1.60 -10.22 -12.64
C TYR A 114 1.95 -11.17 -13.79
N SER A 115 1.36 -12.38 -13.85
CA SER A 115 1.68 -13.35 -14.91
C SER A 115 1.36 -12.85 -16.31
N ILE A 116 0.35 -11.99 -16.47
CA ILE A 116 0.01 -11.34 -17.75
C ILE A 116 1.16 -10.49 -18.32
N LEU A 117 2.04 -9.97 -17.47
CA LEU A 117 3.20 -9.21 -17.93
C LEU A 117 4.23 -10.13 -18.61
N LEU A 118 4.35 -11.38 -18.15
CA LEU A 118 5.24 -12.39 -18.74
C LEU A 118 4.67 -12.95 -20.04
N GLU A 119 3.34 -13.12 -20.12
CA GLU A 119 2.65 -13.53 -21.34
C GLU A 119 2.87 -12.53 -22.49
N HIS A 120 2.90 -11.24 -22.17
CA HIS A 120 3.12 -10.15 -23.12
C HIS A 120 4.59 -9.68 -23.20
N ARG A 121 5.56 -10.57 -22.94
CA ARG A 121 7.00 -10.23 -22.93
C ARG A 121 7.47 -9.58 -24.23
N ASP A 122 6.95 -10.02 -25.37
CA ASP A 122 7.24 -9.47 -26.69
C ASP A 122 6.86 -7.98 -26.78
N THR A 123 5.72 -7.57 -26.23
CA THR A 123 5.32 -6.15 -26.22
C THR A 123 6.31 -5.27 -25.45
N PHE A 124 6.83 -5.78 -24.33
CA PHE A 124 7.89 -5.11 -23.58
C PHE A 124 9.21 -5.08 -24.35
N GLN A 125 9.58 -6.16 -25.05
CA GLN A 125 10.79 -6.18 -25.89
C GLN A 125 10.74 -5.11 -26.99
N HIS A 126 9.60 -4.95 -27.66
CA HIS A 126 9.42 -3.89 -28.65
C HIS A 126 9.53 -2.49 -28.02
N LEU A 127 8.97 -2.30 -26.83
CA LEU A 127 9.09 -1.03 -26.11
C LEU A 127 10.54 -0.71 -25.75
N PHE A 128 11.32 -1.69 -25.28
CA PHE A 128 12.74 -1.51 -24.98
C PHE A 128 13.61 -1.30 -26.22
N ALA A 129 13.22 -1.88 -27.37
CA ALA A 129 13.88 -1.62 -28.65
C ALA A 129 13.59 -0.20 -29.16
N LYS A 130 12.37 0.30 -28.97
CA LYS A 130 11.97 1.67 -29.29
C LYS A 130 12.68 2.70 -28.41
N TYR A 131 12.82 2.41 -27.12
CA TYR A 131 13.44 3.30 -26.12
C TYR A 131 14.67 2.66 -25.47
N PRO A 132 15.87 2.72 -26.10
CA PRO A 132 17.07 2.06 -25.57
C PRO A 132 17.56 2.65 -24.23
N SER A 133 17.21 3.92 -23.95
CA SER A 133 17.53 4.61 -22.70
C SER A 133 16.63 4.21 -21.52
N LEU A 134 15.48 3.59 -21.80
CA LEU A 134 14.45 3.24 -20.81
C LEU A 134 14.98 2.27 -19.75
N THR A 135 15.74 1.25 -20.15
CA THR A 135 16.29 0.25 -19.23
C THR A 135 17.15 0.88 -18.14
N ALA A 136 18.02 1.83 -18.54
CA ALA A 136 18.89 2.54 -17.60
C ALA A 136 18.07 3.40 -16.63
N GLU A 137 17.01 4.08 -17.12
CA GLU A 137 16.14 4.90 -16.28
C GLU A 137 15.33 4.06 -15.29
N LEU A 138 14.72 2.96 -15.72
CA LEU A 138 13.98 2.06 -14.82
C LEU A 138 14.91 1.47 -13.75
N THR A 139 16.15 1.14 -14.10
CA THR A 139 17.16 0.66 -13.15
C THR A 139 17.52 1.75 -12.14
N ARG A 140 17.68 3.01 -12.57
CA ARG A 140 17.91 4.15 -11.69
C ARG A 140 16.75 4.34 -10.71
N ILE A 141 15.51 4.29 -11.20
CA ILE A 141 14.31 4.41 -10.36
C ILE A 141 14.26 3.26 -9.34
N GLN A 142 14.50 2.01 -9.76
CA GLN A 142 14.54 0.86 -8.87
C GLN A 142 15.60 1.03 -7.79
N ALA A 143 16.80 1.53 -8.12
CA ALA A 143 17.87 1.75 -7.15
C ALA A 143 17.47 2.72 -6.02
N THR A 144 16.58 3.69 -6.29
CA THR A 144 16.07 4.60 -5.25
C THR A 144 15.17 3.93 -4.21
N THR A 145 14.58 2.78 -4.55
CA THR A 145 13.71 2.01 -3.65
C THR A 145 14.49 1.10 -2.71
N LEU A 146 15.74 0.78 -3.07
CA LEU A 146 16.58 -0.13 -2.33
C LEU A 146 17.26 0.60 -1.15
N PRO A 147 17.62 -0.12 -0.08
CA PRO A 147 18.45 0.47 0.96
C PRO A 147 19.77 0.93 0.36
N PRO A 148 20.33 2.07 0.79
CA PRO A 148 21.69 2.42 0.43
C PRO A 148 22.58 1.29 0.97
N SER A 149 23.13 0.49 0.08
CA SER A 149 24.11 -0.55 0.43
C SER A 149 25.15 0.07 1.38
N GLU A 150 25.57 -0.66 2.41
CA GLU A 150 26.53 -0.16 3.40
C GLU A 150 27.84 0.34 2.75
N THR A 151 28.13 -0.10 1.52
CA THR A 151 29.22 0.43 0.69
C THR A 151 29.09 1.91 0.36
N ALA A 152 27.89 2.52 0.35
CA ALA A 152 27.70 3.95 0.10
C ALA A 152 27.69 4.79 1.39
N SER A 153 27.35 4.20 2.54
CA SER A 153 27.27 4.92 3.82
C SER A 153 28.53 4.75 4.68
N GLY A 154 29.34 3.71 4.46
CA GLY A 154 30.56 3.43 5.22
C GLY A 154 31.82 4.18 4.79
N ILE A 155 31.89 4.71 3.56
CA ILE A 155 33.11 5.42 3.07
C ILE A 155 33.10 6.93 3.34
N ALA A 156 32.04 7.48 3.93
CA ALA A 156 32.00 8.88 4.35
C ALA A 156 32.47 9.09 5.80
N GLY A 157 32.77 8.01 6.55
CA GLY A 157 33.14 8.05 7.97
C GLY A 157 34.61 7.80 8.29
N LEU A 158 35.41 7.34 7.32
CA LEU A 158 36.83 7.00 7.50
C LEU A 158 37.65 7.59 6.34
N GLY A 159 37.71 8.91 6.29
CA GLY A 159 38.40 9.65 5.24
C GLY A 159 38.79 11.05 5.70
N GLY A 160 39.33 11.17 6.91
CA GLY A 160 39.98 12.38 7.36
C GLY A 160 41.27 12.62 6.57
N GLY A 161 41.25 13.63 5.69
CA GLY A 161 42.36 14.56 5.47
C GLY A 161 43.58 14.10 4.66
N ALA A 162 43.59 14.45 3.37
CA ALA A 162 44.77 15.01 2.68
C ALA A 162 44.25 15.83 1.48
N ALA A 163 43.91 17.10 1.69
CA ALA A 163 44.85 18.22 1.55
C ALA A 163 45.26 18.44 0.08
N ASN A 164 44.45 19.26 -0.60
CA ASN A 164 44.87 20.14 -1.68
C ASN A 164 46.23 20.76 -1.34
N THR A 165 47.29 20.25 -1.97
CA THR A 165 48.58 20.93 -2.03
C THR A 165 48.66 21.62 -3.37
N ALA A 166 48.37 22.92 -3.39
CA ALA A 166 49.34 23.95 -3.73
C ALA A 166 48.67 25.24 -4.20
N ASN A 167 49.03 26.30 -3.48
CA ASN A 167 49.38 27.61 -4.02
C ASN A 167 48.23 28.56 -4.39
N THR A 168 47.82 29.38 -3.42
CA THR A 168 47.79 30.82 -3.65
C THR A 168 47.94 31.60 -2.34
N GLY A 169 49.08 32.30 -2.24
CA GLY A 169 49.19 33.66 -1.70
C GLY A 169 48.59 33.99 -0.34
N ARG A 170 49.50 34.15 0.63
CA ARG A 170 49.53 35.22 1.66
C ARG A 170 48.47 36.33 1.48
N ASN A 171 47.58 36.49 2.47
CA ASN A 171 47.39 37.80 3.12
C ASN A 171 46.77 37.62 4.52
N ARG A 172 47.61 37.76 5.55
CA ARG A 172 47.22 37.96 6.94
C ARG A 172 47.48 39.44 7.24
N GLN A 173 46.46 40.27 7.04
CA GLN A 173 46.35 41.60 7.62
C GLN A 173 44.86 41.84 7.90
N GLN A 174 44.44 41.56 9.14
CA GLN A 174 44.21 42.55 10.19
C GLN A 174 42.81 43.14 10.11
N GLN A 175 41.96 42.65 11.02
CA GLN A 175 40.98 43.37 11.83
C GLN A 175 40.07 44.35 11.10
N GLN A 176 38.75 44.08 11.06
CA GLN A 176 37.70 44.94 11.65
C GLN A 176 36.48 44.06 11.98
N ALA A 177 36.21 43.87 13.28
CA ALA A 177 35.01 43.22 13.77
C ALA A 177 33.83 44.19 13.62
N SER A 178 32.95 43.93 12.64
CA SER A 178 31.58 44.46 12.69
C SER A 178 30.70 43.40 13.36
N TRP A 179 30.23 43.71 14.57
CA TRP A 179 29.21 42.93 15.26
C TRP A 179 27.87 43.12 14.53
N GLN A 180 27.69 42.41 13.41
CA GLN A 180 26.36 42.25 12.81
C GLN A 180 25.65 41.09 13.52
N PRO A 181 24.41 41.25 13.98
CA PRO A 181 23.62 40.13 14.48
C PRO A 181 23.45 39.12 13.36
N ARG A 182 24.15 37.99 13.47
CA ARG A 182 24.01 36.87 12.57
C ARG A 182 22.61 36.31 12.77
N GLU A 183 21.74 36.50 11.78
CA GLU A 183 20.43 35.86 11.77
C GLU A 183 20.61 34.37 12.02
N PRO A 184 19.76 33.74 12.87
CA PRO A 184 19.84 32.32 13.11
C PRO A 184 19.57 31.62 11.78
N ALA A 185 20.63 31.16 11.12
CA ALA A 185 20.53 30.32 9.95
C ALA A 185 19.57 29.18 10.30
N ASN A 186 18.40 29.19 9.67
CA ASN A 186 17.42 28.12 9.68
C ASN A 186 18.07 26.91 8.99
N THR A 187 18.99 26.28 9.72
CA THR A 187 19.49 24.94 9.44
C THR A 187 18.42 24.00 9.95
N GLY A 188 17.27 24.02 9.27
CA GLY A 188 16.34 22.91 9.24
C GLY A 188 17.12 21.70 8.74
N ARG A 189 17.85 21.07 9.66
CA ARG A 189 18.63 19.88 9.44
C ARG A 189 17.65 18.84 8.96
N ASN A 190 17.58 18.68 7.64
CA ASN A 190 17.06 17.53 6.98
C ASN A 190 17.95 16.35 7.42
N ARG A 191 17.75 15.88 8.65
CA ARG A 191 18.24 14.59 9.09
C ARG A 191 17.56 13.63 8.16
N GLN A 192 18.30 13.19 7.14
CA GLN A 192 17.85 12.14 6.25
C GLN A 192 17.32 11.03 7.13
N GLN A 193 16.01 10.80 7.04
CA GLN A 193 15.36 9.79 7.85
C GLN A 193 16.06 8.45 7.58
N PRO A 194 16.27 7.62 8.62
CA PRO A 194 16.83 6.29 8.42
C PRO A 194 16.00 5.54 7.39
N TRP A 195 16.66 4.75 6.56
CA TRP A 195 15.98 4.05 5.47
C TRP A 195 14.97 3.03 6.03
N THR A 196 13.75 3.07 5.50
CA THR A 196 12.69 2.07 5.73
C THR A 196 12.05 1.71 4.39
N ARG A 197 11.29 0.61 4.33
CA ARG A 197 10.54 0.21 3.13
C ARG A 197 9.64 1.33 2.62
N ASP A 198 8.94 2.04 3.51
CA ASP A 198 8.09 3.18 3.16
C ASP A 198 8.89 4.37 2.60
N VAL A 199 10.07 4.64 3.17
CA VAL A 199 10.97 5.68 2.65
C VAL A 199 11.45 5.32 1.24
N GLY A 200 11.83 4.06 1.01
CA GLY A 200 12.18 3.56 -0.32
C GLY A 200 11.04 3.70 -1.32
N LEU A 201 9.82 3.31 -0.94
CA LEU A 201 8.64 3.45 -1.80
C LEU A 201 8.35 4.92 -2.14
N ARG A 202 8.44 5.83 -1.16
CA ARG A 202 8.24 7.26 -1.39
C ARG A 202 9.29 7.84 -2.33
N ARG A 203 10.55 7.49 -2.14
CA ARG A 203 11.67 7.90 -3.01
C ARG A 203 11.49 7.38 -4.43
N GLY A 204 11.13 6.11 -4.58
CA GLY A 204 10.80 5.51 -5.88
C GLY A 204 9.63 6.19 -6.57
N ALA A 205 8.56 6.48 -5.84
CA ALA A 205 7.40 7.18 -6.39
C ALA A 205 7.73 8.62 -6.83
N GLU A 206 8.61 9.31 -6.11
CA GLU A 206 9.11 10.63 -6.51
C GLU A 206 10.02 10.55 -7.74
N ALA A 207 10.96 9.60 -7.77
CA ALA A 207 11.84 9.36 -8.92
C ALA A 207 11.02 9.01 -10.18
N LEU A 208 10.03 8.14 -10.05
CA LEU A 208 9.13 7.78 -11.15
C LEU A 208 8.30 8.98 -11.62
N ARG A 209 7.79 9.81 -10.69
CA ARG A 209 7.08 11.05 -11.05
C ARG A 209 7.98 12.00 -11.84
N LYS A 210 9.23 12.18 -11.39
CA LYS A 210 10.20 13.03 -12.08
C LYS A 210 10.54 12.51 -13.48
N ALA A 211 10.79 11.21 -13.63
CA ALA A 211 11.05 10.59 -14.93
C ALA A 211 9.87 10.76 -15.89
N ARG A 212 8.62 10.66 -15.39
CA ARG A 212 7.42 10.89 -16.20
C ARG A 212 7.22 12.34 -16.65
N THR A 213 7.81 13.32 -15.97
CA THR A 213 7.75 14.73 -16.36
C THR A 213 8.86 15.16 -17.31
N ASP A 214 9.84 14.29 -17.57
CA ASP A 214 10.89 14.58 -18.53
C ASP A 214 10.30 14.64 -19.96
N PRO A 215 10.54 15.73 -20.72
CA PRO A 215 10.13 15.82 -22.13
C PRO A 215 11.04 15.02 -23.08
N SER A 216 12.07 14.34 -22.57
CA SER A 216 12.93 13.48 -23.37
C SER A 216 12.22 12.19 -23.82
N ASP A 217 12.81 11.54 -24.83
CA ASP A 217 12.44 10.21 -25.30
C ASP A 217 12.46 9.16 -24.17
N THR A 218 13.36 9.32 -23.19
CA THR A 218 13.37 8.48 -21.98
C THR A 218 12.10 8.67 -21.16
N GLY A 219 11.62 9.92 -21.01
CA GLY A 219 10.36 10.22 -20.35
C GLY A 219 9.14 9.66 -21.09
N ASP A 220 9.15 9.71 -22.42
CA ASP A 220 8.13 9.06 -23.27
C ASP A 220 8.09 7.55 -23.05
N GLY A 221 9.26 6.89 -23.07
CA GLY A 221 9.38 5.47 -22.79
C GLY A 221 8.87 5.08 -21.39
N VAL A 222 9.14 5.91 -20.37
CA VAL A 222 8.63 5.67 -19.00
C VAL A 222 7.11 5.81 -18.93
N ARG A 223 6.51 6.77 -19.65
CA ARG A 223 5.05 6.93 -19.74
C ARG A 223 4.40 5.74 -20.42
N GLU A 224 4.88 5.34 -21.60
CA GLU A 224 4.36 4.18 -22.34
C GLU A 224 4.51 2.88 -21.55
N PHE A 225 5.65 2.67 -20.87
CA PHE A 225 5.85 1.51 -20.00
C PHE A 225 4.81 1.44 -18.88
N CYS A 226 4.58 2.55 -18.18
CA CYS A 226 3.61 2.60 -17.09
C CYS A 226 2.18 2.38 -17.59
N GLU A 227 1.83 2.90 -18.76
CA GLU A 227 0.53 2.71 -19.39
C GLU A 227 0.33 1.25 -19.81
N LEU A 228 1.33 0.63 -20.43
CA LEU A 228 1.29 -0.78 -20.82
C LEU A 228 1.11 -1.69 -19.60
N VAL A 229 1.89 -1.50 -18.54
CA VAL A 229 1.75 -2.30 -17.31
C VAL A 229 0.34 -2.14 -16.71
N LYS A 230 -0.19 -0.91 -16.63
CA LYS A 230 -1.54 -0.68 -16.11
C LYS A 230 -2.61 -1.32 -16.99
N PHE A 231 -2.49 -1.18 -18.30
CA PHE A 231 -3.41 -1.76 -19.26
C PHE A 231 -3.47 -3.27 -19.12
N LEU A 232 -2.32 -3.95 -19.07
CA LEU A 232 -2.25 -5.40 -18.90
C LEU A 232 -2.83 -5.85 -17.56
N LEU A 233 -2.48 -5.20 -16.45
CA LEU A 233 -3.02 -5.56 -15.13
C LEU A 233 -4.54 -5.35 -15.03
N ASN A 234 -5.06 -4.30 -15.67
CA ASN A 234 -6.50 -4.07 -15.75
C ASN A 234 -7.19 -5.12 -16.63
N LYS A 235 -6.61 -5.45 -17.79
CA LYS A 235 -7.11 -6.50 -18.68
C LYS A 235 -7.21 -7.86 -17.98
N LYS A 236 -6.21 -8.23 -17.19
CA LYS A 236 -6.25 -9.47 -16.39
C LYS A 236 -7.39 -9.44 -15.37
N ARG A 237 -7.55 -8.32 -14.65
CA ARG A 237 -8.63 -8.15 -13.67
C ARG A 237 -10.01 -8.26 -14.32
N GLU A 238 -10.22 -7.60 -15.45
CA GLU A 238 -11.47 -7.68 -16.21
C GLU A 238 -11.75 -9.08 -16.75
N GLY A 239 -10.69 -9.83 -17.12
CA GLY A 239 -10.82 -11.24 -17.48
C GLY A 239 -11.31 -12.09 -16.31
N ILE A 240 -10.69 -11.93 -15.14
CA ILE A 240 -11.06 -12.63 -13.91
C ILE A 240 -12.50 -12.27 -13.49
N GLU A 241 -12.84 -10.99 -13.51
CA GLU A 241 -14.18 -10.52 -13.10
C GLU A 241 -15.26 -11.07 -14.03
N ARG A 242 -15.02 -11.11 -15.35
CA ARG A 242 -15.96 -11.72 -16.32
C ARG A 242 -16.20 -13.19 -16.05
N VAL A 243 -15.15 -13.98 -15.81
CA VAL A 243 -15.30 -15.40 -15.47
C VAL A 243 -16.09 -15.56 -14.17
N ARG A 244 -15.79 -14.72 -13.17
CA ARG A 244 -16.51 -14.76 -11.89
C ARG A 244 -17.99 -14.41 -12.04
N GLU A 245 -18.31 -13.39 -12.83
CA GLU A 245 -19.68 -12.98 -13.13
C GLU A 245 -20.46 -14.08 -13.88
N GLU A 246 -19.81 -14.76 -14.84
CA GLU A 246 -20.41 -15.89 -15.55
C GLU A 246 -20.75 -17.06 -14.61
N VAL A 247 -19.82 -17.44 -13.74
CA VAL A 247 -20.06 -18.50 -12.74
C VAL A 247 -21.20 -18.12 -11.80
N VAL A 248 -21.23 -16.89 -11.28
CA VAL A 248 -22.32 -16.42 -10.41
C VAL A 248 -23.66 -16.41 -11.15
N ALA A 249 -23.68 -16.03 -12.43
CA ALA A 249 -24.90 -16.03 -13.24
C ALA A 249 -25.43 -17.45 -13.49
N GLU A 250 -24.54 -18.42 -13.75
CA GLU A 250 -24.93 -19.83 -13.89
C GLU A 250 -25.47 -20.40 -12.57
N GLU A 251 -24.79 -20.17 -11.46
CA GLU A 251 -25.24 -20.60 -10.13
C GLU A 251 -26.59 -19.99 -9.77
N THR A 252 -26.78 -18.70 -10.04
CA THR A 252 -28.07 -18.01 -9.79
C THR A 252 -29.19 -18.63 -10.60
N ARG A 253 -28.98 -18.87 -11.91
CA ARG A 253 -29.97 -19.53 -12.78
C ARG A 253 -30.32 -20.93 -12.29
N TYR A 254 -29.34 -21.68 -11.79
CA TYR A 254 -29.55 -23.01 -11.24
C TYR A 254 -30.39 -22.98 -9.96
N ILE A 255 -30.08 -22.05 -9.04
CA ILE A 255 -30.86 -21.86 -7.81
C ILE A 255 -32.31 -21.45 -8.13
N GLU A 256 -32.52 -20.52 -9.07
CA GLU A 256 -33.87 -20.12 -9.51
C GLU A 256 -34.68 -21.30 -10.06
N ARG A 257 -34.03 -22.21 -10.78
CA ARG A 257 -34.68 -23.43 -11.26
C ARG A 257 -35.06 -24.36 -10.11
N LEU A 258 -34.17 -24.57 -9.15
CA LEU A 258 -34.44 -25.43 -7.99
C LEU A 258 -35.60 -24.89 -7.15
N MET A 259 -35.65 -23.58 -6.89
CA MET A 259 -36.76 -22.96 -6.14
C MET A 259 -38.12 -23.19 -6.83
N ARG A 260 -38.16 -23.16 -8.17
CA ARG A 260 -39.38 -23.44 -8.94
C ARG A 260 -39.82 -24.90 -8.85
N GLU A 261 -38.88 -25.83 -8.76
CA GLU A 261 -39.16 -27.27 -8.63
C GLU A 261 -39.58 -27.63 -7.20
N GLU A 262 -39.17 -26.86 -6.17
CA GLU A 262 -39.62 -27.06 -4.78
C GLU A 262 -41.07 -26.58 -4.54
N GLU A 263 -41.50 -25.53 -5.24
CA GLU A 263 -42.84 -24.94 -5.10
C GLU A 263 -43.95 -25.73 -5.83
N GLY A 264 -43.62 -26.78 -6.59
CA GLY A 264 -44.56 -27.58 -7.40
C GLY A 264 -44.77 -29.00 -6.90
#